data_AF-A0A1Y5T6A9-F1
#
_entry.id   AF-A0A1Y5T6A9-F1
#
_cell.length_a   1.000
_cell.length_b   1.000
_cell.length_c   1.000
_cell.angle_alpha   90.00
_cell.angle_beta   90.00
_cell.angle_gamma   90.00
#
_symmetry.space_group_name_H-M   'P 1'
#
loop_
_entity.id
_entity.type
_entity.pdbx_description
1 polymer ?
#
loop_
_entity_poly.entity_id
_entity_poly.type
_entity_poly.pdbx_seq_one_letter_code
_entity_poly.pdbx_strand_id
1 'polypeptide(L)'
;MSAKLNLTLAAGDYEILRPLKEGLVKADGIELNVLTGADSATRHWRFLRNEEYDMAECSGSSYIVAKDRDMPFHALPVFPHRRFRHGFIFTNTAAGITEPKDLIGKKVGVKFYMATATLWLRGILENVYGVPHKSIEWFAELDEDIAFTPPEGLTLHRLPDDKSVETMLAEGELDAVLHPDIIDPIVKKDPRVGRLFPDYKAEEQRYYAETGIFPIMHVLGLKAELVEKHPWVVPNLYKAFDESKNMAMAKMRNPRLVPLAWYQEAWEEQERILGPDPWEYGLTEANRHNLETVVGYSHQQGLISRKIPLDDLFLPVSQGRKRGKFRT
;
A
#
# COMPACT_ATOMS: atom_id res chain seq x y z
N MET A 1 31.06 13.81 21.65
CA MET A 1 29.84 13.76 20.81
C MET A 1 28.80 12.94 21.56
N SER A 2 27.55 13.38 21.61
CA SER A 2 26.46 12.57 22.20
C SER A 2 26.30 11.27 21.40
N ALA A 3 25.89 10.18 22.06
CA ALA A 3 25.54 8.94 21.38
C ALA A 3 24.34 9.18 20.43
N LYS A 4 24.33 8.48 19.29
CA LYS A 4 23.20 8.46 18.36
C LYS A 4 22.04 7.67 18.97
N LEU A 5 20.81 8.03 18.57
CA LEU A 5 19.61 7.25 18.88
C LEU A 5 19.57 6.01 17.98
N ASN A 6 19.56 4.81 18.57
CA ASN A 6 19.43 3.56 17.81
C ASN A 6 17.95 3.23 17.65
N LEU A 7 17.49 3.06 16.40
CA LEU A 7 16.09 2.72 16.10
C LEU A 7 16.03 1.53 15.13
N THR A 8 15.00 0.72 15.29
CA THR A 8 14.63 -0.36 14.39
C THR A 8 13.62 0.13 13.34
N LEU A 9 13.88 -0.19 12.07
CA LEU A 9 12.97 0.05 10.96
C LEU A 9 12.67 -1.29 10.27
N ALA A 10 11.43 -1.75 10.31
CA ALA A 10 11.00 -2.85 9.46
C ALA A 10 10.43 -2.32 8.13
N ALA A 11 10.89 -2.82 6.99
CA ALA A 11 10.40 -2.38 5.67
C ALA A 11 10.60 -3.46 4.59
N GLY A 12 9.99 -3.28 3.42
CA GLY A 12 10.30 -4.10 2.25
C GLY A 12 11.71 -3.86 1.73
N ASP A 13 12.30 -4.88 1.07
CA ASP A 13 13.63 -4.78 0.47
C ASP A 13 13.59 -4.06 -0.90
N TYR A 14 13.24 -2.78 -0.88
CA TYR A 14 13.07 -1.98 -2.10
C TYR A 14 14.32 -1.16 -2.44
N GLU A 15 14.54 -0.93 -3.74
CA GLU A 15 15.69 -0.14 -4.18
C GLU A 15 15.68 1.30 -3.62
N ILE A 16 14.50 1.92 -3.48
CA ILE A 16 14.36 3.27 -2.91
C ILE A 16 14.75 3.37 -1.43
N LEU A 17 14.78 2.25 -0.71
CA LEU A 17 15.24 2.16 0.68
C LEU A 17 16.68 1.63 0.80
N ARG A 18 17.27 1.12 -0.28
CA ARG A 18 18.60 0.52 -0.27
C ARG A 18 19.70 1.49 0.21
N PRO A 19 19.73 2.78 -0.19
CA PRO A 19 20.71 3.73 0.35
C PRO A 19 20.66 3.90 1.88
N LEU A 20 19.46 3.85 2.49
CA LEU A 20 19.33 3.84 3.97
C LEU A 20 19.85 2.54 4.57
N LYS A 21 19.42 1.39 4.02
CA LYS A 21 19.81 0.05 4.50
C LYS A 21 21.32 -0.17 4.44
N GLU A 22 21.98 0.32 3.38
CA GLU A 22 23.43 0.18 3.17
C GLU A 22 24.23 1.34 3.80
N GLY A 23 23.56 2.31 4.43
CA GLY A 23 24.19 3.43 5.14
C GLY A 23 24.83 4.49 4.23
N LEU A 24 24.49 4.51 2.93
CA LEU A 24 24.86 5.55 1.98
C LEU A 24 24.15 6.87 2.29
N VAL A 25 22.91 6.78 2.79
CA VAL A 25 22.13 7.88 3.36
C VAL A 25 21.93 7.60 4.84
N LYS A 26 22.11 8.61 5.69
CA LYS A 26 21.95 8.49 7.15
C LYS A 26 21.04 9.58 7.67
N ALA A 27 20.14 9.23 8.58
CA ALA A 27 19.33 10.21 9.29
C ALA A 27 20.18 10.91 10.36
N ASP A 28 20.12 12.24 10.38
CA ASP A 28 20.91 13.07 11.29
C ASP A 28 20.61 12.69 12.76
N GLY A 29 21.63 12.27 13.52
CA GLY A 29 21.52 11.88 14.92
C GLY A 29 20.95 10.48 15.20
N ILE A 30 20.61 9.70 14.15
CA ILE A 30 19.96 8.40 14.26
C ILE A 30 20.86 7.31 13.64
N GLU A 31 20.91 6.16 14.27
CA GLU A 31 21.45 4.92 13.69
C GLU A 31 20.27 3.97 13.43
N LEU A 32 20.02 3.62 12.16
CA LEU A 32 18.90 2.78 11.77
C LEU A 32 19.33 1.33 11.58
N ASN A 33 18.71 0.42 12.32
CA ASN A 33 18.75 -1.01 12.06
C ASN A 33 17.59 -1.39 11.12
N VAL A 34 17.88 -1.54 9.82
CA VAL A 34 16.87 -1.79 8.79
C VAL A 34 16.64 -3.29 8.59
N LEU A 35 15.44 -3.76 8.94
CA LEU A 35 15.02 -5.15 8.90
C LEU A 35 14.10 -5.38 7.68
N THR A 36 14.54 -6.24 6.74
CA THR A 36 13.78 -6.53 5.51
C THR A 36 13.39 -8.00 5.35
N GLY A 37 13.47 -8.78 6.43
CA GLY A 37 13.24 -10.23 6.39
C GLY A 37 11.78 -10.67 6.45
N ALA A 38 10.87 -9.81 6.90
CA ALA A 38 9.44 -10.11 6.99
C ALA A 38 8.72 -9.69 5.71
N ASP A 39 7.81 -10.54 5.22
CA ASP A 39 6.86 -10.16 4.18
C ASP A 39 5.93 -9.03 4.67
N SER A 40 5.11 -8.49 3.76
CA SER A 40 4.29 -7.33 4.09
C SER A 40 3.25 -7.61 5.17
N ALA A 41 2.53 -8.73 5.12
CA ALA A 41 1.48 -9.04 6.08
C ALA A 41 2.07 -9.29 7.47
N THR A 42 3.13 -10.10 7.53
CA THR A 42 3.86 -10.38 8.77
C THR A 42 4.42 -9.11 9.41
N ARG A 43 5.00 -8.21 8.61
CA ARG A 43 5.55 -6.94 9.11
C ARG A 43 4.46 -6.05 9.72
N HIS A 44 3.32 -5.89 9.04
CA HIS A 44 2.22 -5.04 9.51
C HIS A 44 1.66 -5.57 10.83
N TRP A 45 1.43 -6.88 10.90
CA TRP A 45 0.97 -7.56 12.11
C TRP A 45 1.93 -7.33 13.29
N ARG A 46 3.22 -7.63 13.11
CA ARG A 46 4.25 -7.46 14.15
C ARG A 46 4.41 -6.01 14.61
N PHE A 47 4.19 -5.05 13.73
CA PHE A 47 4.22 -3.63 14.09
C PHE A 47 2.97 -3.20 14.86
N LEU A 48 1.78 -3.41 14.30
CA LEU A 48 0.53 -2.86 14.85
C LEU A 48 0.01 -3.63 16.07
N ARG A 49 0.27 -4.94 16.17
CA ARG A 49 -0.22 -5.76 17.29
C ARG A 49 0.84 -6.03 18.35
N ASN A 50 2.05 -6.35 17.94
CA ASN A 50 3.10 -6.78 18.87
C ASN A 50 4.06 -5.64 19.23
N GLU A 51 3.94 -4.49 18.56
CA GLU A 51 4.79 -3.32 18.80
C GLU A 51 6.30 -3.66 18.73
N GLU A 52 6.69 -4.57 17.83
CA GLU A 52 8.05 -5.13 17.83
C GLU A 52 9.13 -4.19 17.27
N TYR A 53 8.73 -3.10 16.62
CA TYR A 53 9.64 -2.16 15.95
C TYR A 53 9.37 -0.73 16.39
N ASP A 54 10.41 0.09 16.43
CA ASP A 54 10.28 1.54 16.66
C ASP A 54 9.51 2.20 15.51
N MET A 55 9.75 1.72 14.28
CA MET A 55 9.11 2.16 13.06
C MET A 55 8.90 1.01 12.08
N ALA A 56 7.86 1.09 11.27
CA ALA A 56 7.67 0.16 10.17
C ALA A 56 6.98 0.79 8.97
N GLU A 57 7.33 0.30 7.77
CA GLU A 57 6.43 0.39 6.64
C GLU A 57 5.13 -0.37 6.95
N CYS A 58 4.01 0.32 6.87
CA CYS A 58 2.71 -0.16 7.30
C CYS A 58 1.65 0.00 6.19
N SER A 59 0.71 -0.94 6.09
CA SER A 59 -0.50 -0.81 5.28
C SER A 59 -1.21 0.51 5.61
N GLY A 60 -1.41 1.38 4.60
CA GLY A 60 -2.09 2.66 4.79
C GLY A 60 -3.52 2.51 5.32
N SER A 61 -4.26 1.53 4.84
CA SER A 61 -5.60 1.16 5.34
C SER A 61 -5.55 0.73 6.80
N SER A 62 -4.65 -0.18 7.16
CA SER A 62 -4.50 -0.64 8.54
C SER A 62 -4.10 0.52 9.47
N TYR A 63 -3.23 1.42 9.00
CA TYR A 63 -2.87 2.63 9.74
C TYR A 63 -4.07 3.57 9.96
N ILE A 64 -4.88 3.82 8.93
CA ILE A 64 -6.09 4.65 9.03
C ILE A 64 -7.05 4.07 10.07
N VAL A 65 -7.23 2.74 10.09
CA VAL A 65 -8.05 2.05 11.10
C VAL A 65 -7.42 2.12 12.49
N ALA A 66 -6.11 1.95 12.61
CA ALA A 66 -5.39 2.11 13.88
C ALA A 66 -5.63 3.50 14.47
N LYS A 67 -5.59 4.53 13.61
CA LYS A 67 -5.81 5.92 14.02
C LYS A 67 -7.25 6.19 14.45
N ASP A 68 -8.25 5.63 13.76
CA ASP A 68 -9.67 5.74 14.17
C ASP A 68 -9.93 5.16 15.57
N ARG A 69 -9.09 4.21 15.99
CA ARG A 69 -9.20 3.48 17.26
C ARG A 69 -8.23 3.97 18.33
N ASP A 70 -7.64 5.14 18.13
CA ASP A 70 -6.71 5.76 19.07
C ASP A 70 -5.52 4.86 19.47
N MET A 71 -5.10 3.95 18.57
CA MET A 71 -3.89 3.15 18.81
C MET A 71 -2.65 4.06 18.80
N PRO A 72 -1.59 3.74 19.57
CA PRO A 72 -0.47 4.64 19.86
C PRO A 72 0.56 4.70 18.71
N PHE A 73 0.09 4.96 17.48
CA PHE A 73 0.91 5.06 16.28
C PHE A 73 0.70 6.39 15.56
N HIS A 74 1.80 6.94 15.08
CA HIS A 74 1.82 8.08 14.17
C HIS A 74 2.40 7.65 12.83
N ALA A 75 2.16 8.44 11.77
CA ALA A 75 2.79 8.21 10.49
C ALA A 75 3.50 9.46 9.97
N LEU A 76 4.59 9.24 9.22
CA LEU A 76 5.17 10.24 8.35
C LEU A 76 4.54 10.12 6.96
N PRO A 77 4.40 11.24 6.21
CA PRO A 77 3.95 11.22 4.83
C PRO A 77 5.07 10.72 3.90
N VAL A 78 5.56 9.51 4.18
CA VAL A 78 6.59 8.77 3.44
C VAL A 78 5.91 7.51 2.91
N PHE A 79 5.94 7.35 1.58
CA PHE A 79 5.11 6.38 0.86
C PHE A 79 5.98 5.38 0.10
N PRO A 80 6.62 4.42 0.80
CA PRO A 80 7.60 3.51 0.19
C PRO A 80 6.99 2.58 -0.86
N HIS A 81 5.67 2.41 -0.87
CA HIS A 81 4.98 1.54 -1.81
C HIS A 81 3.77 2.24 -2.44
N ARG A 82 3.79 2.29 -3.77
CA ARG A 82 2.68 2.71 -4.64
C ARG A 82 2.50 1.68 -5.73
N ARG A 83 1.26 1.45 -6.17
CA ARG A 83 0.97 0.44 -7.18
C ARG A 83 -0.43 0.61 -7.76
N PHE A 84 -0.58 0.53 -9.08
CA PHE A 84 -1.89 0.33 -9.67
C PHE A 84 -2.40 -1.09 -9.38
N ARG A 85 -3.71 -1.24 -9.21
CA ARG A 85 -4.30 -2.50 -8.75
C ARG A 85 -5.21 -3.20 -9.76
N HIS A 86 -5.53 -2.62 -10.90
CA HIS A 86 -6.40 -3.26 -11.90
C HIS A 86 -5.87 -4.63 -12.34
N GLY A 87 -4.54 -4.74 -12.51
CA GLY A 87 -3.92 -6.03 -12.82
C GLY A 87 -4.13 -7.11 -11.75
N PHE A 88 -4.48 -6.77 -10.51
CA PHE A 88 -4.50 -7.68 -9.36
C PHE A 88 -5.90 -8.24 -9.04
N ILE A 89 -6.80 -8.18 -10.02
CA ILE A 89 -8.10 -8.84 -9.98
C ILE A 89 -8.00 -10.09 -10.85
N PHE A 90 -8.00 -11.24 -10.20
CA PHE A 90 -7.86 -12.54 -10.85
C PHE A 90 -9.21 -13.25 -10.90
N THR A 91 -9.50 -13.93 -12.00
CA THR A 91 -10.78 -14.60 -12.22
C THR A 91 -10.55 -16.06 -12.59
N ASN A 92 -11.46 -16.93 -12.16
CA ASN A 92 -11.53 -18.27 -12.74
C ASN A 92 -12.10 -18.14 -14.16
N THR A 93 -11.45 -18.76 -15.15
CA THR A 93 -11.82 -18.62 -16.56
C THR A 93 -13.16 -19.28 -16.90
N ALA A 94 -13.67 -20.16 -16.04
CA ALA A 94 -15.00 -20.77 -16.16
C ALA A 94 -16.11 -20.01 -15.41
N ALA A 95 -15.80 -18.93 -14.67
CA ALA A 95 -16.78 -18.20 -13.85
C ALA A 95 -17.72 -17.26 -14.65
N GLY A 96 -17.48 -17.13 -15.96
CA GLY A 96 -18.28 -16.27 -16.84
C GLY A 96 -18.14 -14.77 -16.56
N ILE A 97 -17.00 -14.35 -16.00
CA ILE A 97 -16.70 -12.95 -15.69
C ILE A 97 -15.92 -12.34 -16.85
N THR A 98 -16.49 -11.31 -17.49
CA THR A 98 -15.91 -10.61 -18.65
C THR A 98 -15.78 -9.11 -18.45
N GLU A 99 -16.57 -8.53 -17.55
CA GLU A 99 -16.49 -7.14 -17.15
C GLU A 99 -16.63 -6.98 -15.62
N PRO A 100 -16.23 -5.84 -15.03
CA PRO A 100 -16.29 -5.66 -13.58
C PRO A 100 -17.67 -5.90 -12.96
N LYS A 101 -18.75 -5.54 -13.66
CA LYS A 101 -20.12 -5.73 -13.16
C LYS A 101 -20.53 -7.19 -13.00
N ASP A 102 -19.87 -8.11 -13.69
CA ASP A 102 -20.11 -9.54 -13.54
C ASP A 102 -19.68 -10.07 -12.15
N LEU A 103 -18.95 -9.26 -11.35
CA LEU A 103 -18.62 -9.59 -9.96
C LEU A 103 -19.81 -9.48 -9.01
N ILE A 104 -20.90 -8.80 -9.41
CA ILE A 104 -22.11 -8.67 -8.58
C ILE A 104 -22.71 -10.06 -8.32
N GLY A 105 -22.86 -10.41 -7.05
CA GLY A 105 -23.37 -11.71 -6.59
C GLY A 105 -22.35 -12.85 -6.61
N LYS A 106 -21.08 -12.59 -6.92
CA LYS A 106 -20.02 -13.61 -6.99
C LYS A 106 -19.36 -13.87 -5.65
N LYS A 107 -18.69 -15.03 -5.57
CA LYS A 107 -17.81 -15.42 -4.46
C LYS A 107 -16.39 -14.94 -4.75
N VAL A 108 -15.91 -13.99 -3.96
CA VAL A 108 -14.61 -13.33 -4.20
C VAL A 108 -13.68 -13.50 -3.01
N GLY A 109 -12.49 -14.05 -3.27
CA GLY A 109 -11.43 -14.20 -2.29
C GLY A 109 -10.61 -12.92 -2.09
N VAL A 110 -10.11 -12.75 -0.88
CA VAL A 110 -9.10 -11.75 -0.52
C VAL A 110 -8.07 -12.38 0.41
N LYS A 111 -6.80 -11.98 0.32
CA LYS A 111 -5.80 -12.47 1.28
C LYS A 111 -6.17 -12.04 2.71
N PHE A 112 -6.58 -10.80 2.88
CA PHE A 112 -7.21 -10.25 4.09
C PHE A 112 -8.00 -9.00 3.68
N TYR A 113 -9.08 -8.68 4.40
CA TYR A 113 -10.08 -7.73 3.92
C TYR A 113 -9.64 -6.27 4.08
N MET A 114 -8.89 -5.95 5.13
CA MET A 114 -8.46 -4.58 5.44
C MET A 114 -7.23 -4.15 4.62
N ALA A 115 -6.53 -5.06 3.93
CA ALA A 115 -5.31 -4.75 3.19
C ALA A 115 -5.49 -3.54 2.28
N THR A 116 -4.54 -2.60 2.27
CA THR A 116 -4.66 -1.37 1.45
C THR A 116 -4.89 -1.68 -0.04
N ALA A 117 -4.25 -2.73 -0.56
CA ALA A 117 -4.49 -3.19 -1.93
C ALA A 117 -5.96 -3.57 -2.16
N THR A 118 -6.55 -4.33 -1.24
CA THR A 118 -7.94 -4.79 -1.34
C THR A 118 -8.94 -3.65 -1.11
N LEU A 119 -8.64 -2.70 -0.22
CA LEU A 119 -9.45 -1.50 -0.01
C LEU A 119 -9.48 -0.64 -1.29
N TRP A 120 -8.32 -0.39 -1.90
CA TRP A 120 -8.24 0.32 -3.18
C TRP A 120 -9.01 -0.39 -4.27
N LEU A 121 -8.83 -1.70 -4.42
CA LEU A 121 -9.54 -2.51 -5.41
C LEU A 121 -11.05 -2.41 -5.24
N ARG A 122 -11.58 -2.61 -4.03
CA ARG A 122 -13.01 -2.50 -3.75
C ARG A 122 -13.53 -1.08 -3.97
N GLY A 123 -12.77 -0.08 -3.53
CA GLY A 123 -13.14 1.33 -3.71
C GLY A 123 -13.20 1.73 -5.19
N ILE A 124 -12.23 1.28 -5.99
CA ILE A 124 -12.22 1.47 -7.44
C ILE A 124 -13.40 0.74 -8.10
N LEU A 125 -13.60 -0.54 -7.78
CA LEU A 125 -14.73 -1.33 -8.28
C LEU A 125 -16.08 -0.65 -8.02
N GLU A 126 -16.27 -0.12 -6.81
CA GLU A 126 -17.52 0.54 -6.44
C GLU A 126 -17.70 1.91 -7.11
N ASN A 127 -16.68 2.76 -7.04
CA ASN A 127 -16.84 4.18 -7.41
C ASN A 127 -16.56 4.46 -8.90
N VAL A 128 -15.81 3.60 -9.58
CA VAL A 128 -15.49 3.74 -11.02
C VAL A 128 -16.35 2.80 -11.87
N TYR A 129 -16.58 1.57 -11.42
CA TYR A 129 -17.27 0.55 -12.21
C TYR A 129 -18.70 0.24 -11.75
N GLY A 130 -19.14 0.82 -10.63
CA GLY A 130 -20.49 0.63 -10.10
C GLY A 130 -20.72 -0.78 -9.56
N VAL A 131 -19.71 -1.37 -8.91
CA VAL A 131 -19.77 -2.69 -8.27
C VAL A 131 -19.73 -2.51 -6.74
N PRO A 132 -20.88 -2.41 -6.06
CA PRO A 132 -20.92 -2.18 -4.62
C PRO A 132 -20.19 -3.27 -3.85
N HIS A 133 -19.35 -2.92 -2.87
CA HIS A 133 -18.65 -3.92 -2.07
C HIS A 133 -19.61 -4.89 -1.33
N LYS A 134 -20.81 -4.44 -0.99
CA LYS A 134 -21.85 -5.27 -0.33
C LYS A 134 -22.58 -6.22 -1.28
N SER A 135 -22.42 -6.08 -2.59
CA SER A 135 -23.05 -7.00 -3.55
C SER A 135 -22.22 -8.26 -3.82
N ILE A 136 -21.11 -8.45 -3.11
CA ILE A 136 -20.17 -9.57 -3.27
C ILE A 136 -20.16 -10.40 -1.99
N GLU A 137 -20.06 -11.72 -2.12
CA GLU A 137 -19.79 -12.65 -1.02
C GLU A 137 -18.26 -12.79 -0.85
N TRP A 138 -17.72 -12.30 0.26
CA TRP A 138 -16.26 -12.21 0.46
C TRP A 138 -15.72 -13.38 1.27
N PHE A 139 -14.54 -13.87 0.88
CA PHE A 139 -13.81 -14.93 1.58
C PHE A 139 -12.39 -14.47 1.89
N ALA A 140 -12.06 -14.25 3.16
CA ALA A 140 -10.76 -13.76 3.58
C ALA A 140 -9.88 -14.90 4.14
N GLU A 141 -8.64 -15.01 3.66
CA GLU A 141 -7.71 -16.07 4.05
C GLU A 141 -7.09 -15.83 5.44
N LEU A 142 -6.46 -14.67 5.66
CA LEU A 142 -5.71 -14.33 6.86
C LEU A 142 -6.45 -13.35 7.77
N ASP A 143 -6.24 -13.49 9.08
CA ASP A 143 -6.73 -12.52 10.07
C ASP A 143 -6.36 -11.08 9.75
N GLU A 144 -7.19 -10.16 10.23
CA GLU A 144 -6.98 -8.74 10.04
C GLU A 144 -5.93 -8.19 11.00
N ASP A 145 -5.04 -7.32 10.49
CA ASP A 145 -4.05 -6.58 11.29
C ASP A 145 -4.70 -5.98 12.55
N ILE A 146 -5.92 -5.47 12.42
CA ILE A 146 -6.71 -4.93 13.52
C ILE A 146 -8.13 -5.49 13.44
N ALA A 147 -8.60 -6.11 14.52
CA ALA A 147 -9.89 -6.79 14.56
C ALA A 147 -11.04 -5.82 14.23
N PHE A 148 -11.87 -6.08 13.22
CA PHE A 148 -13.03 -5.24 12.93
C PHE A 148 -14.30 -6.06 12.84
N THR A 149 -15.44 -5.41 13.09
CA THR A 149 -16.75 -6.00 12.88
C THR A 149 -17.22 -5.62 11.48
N PRO A 150 -17.53 -6.59 10.60
CA PRO A 150 -18.14 -6.31 9.30
C PRO A 150 -19.38 -5.42 9.45
N PRO A 151 -19.52 -4.33 8.68
CA PRO A 151 -20.71 -3.49 8.73
C PRO A 151 -21.95 -4.26 8.27
N GLU A 152 -23.13 -3.79 8.70
CA GLU A 152 -24.41 -4.40 8.32
C GLU A 152 -24.53 -4.53 6.78
N GLY A 153 -24.99 -5.69 6.33
CA GLY A 153 -25.15 -6.03 4.92
C GLY A 153 -23.86 -6.44 4.19
N LEU A 154 -22.71 -6.51 4.88
CA LEU A 154 -21.50 -7.10 4.31
C LEU A 154 -21.45 -8.60 4.62
N THR A 155 -21.38 -9.44 3.59
CA THR A 155 -21.15 -10.88 3.73
C THR A 155 -19.66 -11.18 3.63
N LEU A 156 -19.03 -11.46 4.77
CA LEU A 156 -17.60 -11.78 4.86
C LEU A 156 -17.38 -13.06 5.69
N HIS A 157 -16.75 -14.04 5.05
CA HIS A 157 -16.36 -15.31 5.64
C HIS A 157 -14.86 -15.37 5.88
N ARG A 158 -14.47 -16.00 6.99
CA ARG A 158 -13.08 -16.40 7.25
C ARG A 158 -12.87 -17.82 6.73
N LEU A 159 -11.83 -18.03 5.93
CA LEU A 159 -11.46 -19.36 5.47
C LEU A 159 -10.82 -20.17 6.62
N PRO A 160 -10.99 -21.51 6.63
CA PRO A 160 -10.18 -22.39 7.47
C PRO A 160 -8.68 -22.34 7.11
N ASP A 161 -7.81 -22.64 8.09
CA ASP A 161 -6.35 -22.56 7.94
C ASP A 161 -5.75 -23.48 6.85
N ASP A 162 -6.46 -24.53 6.45
CA ASP A 162 -6.05 -25.48 5.41
C ASP A 162 -6.50 -25.07 3.99
N LYS A 163 -7.20 -23.94 3.86
CA LYS A 163 -7.68 -23.41 2.58
C LYS A 163 -6.90 -22.16 2.17
N SER A 164 -6.76 -21.96 0.86
CA SER A 164 -6.15 -20.76 0.28
C SER A 164 -7.01 -20.19 -0.84
N VAL A 165 -7.14 -18.87 -0.91
CA VAL A 165 -7.91 -18.19 -1.96
C VAL A 165 -7.34 -18.46 -3.35
N GLU A 166 -6.03 -18.65 -3.47
CA GLU A 166 -5.38 -18.92 -4.76
C GLU A 166 -5.75 -20.31 -5.30
N THR A 167 -5.71 -21.33 -4.43
CA THR A 167 -6.11 -22.70 -4.77
C THR A 167 -7.60 -22.76 -5.08
N MET A 168 -8.43 -22.18 -4.20
CA MET A 168 -9.88 -22.15 -4.38
C MET A 168 -10.29 -21.43 -5.68
N LEU A 169 -9.57 -20.38 -6.08
CA LEU A 169 -9.76 -19.74 -7.39
C LEU A 169 -9.47 -20.70 -8.54
N ALA A 170 -8.32 -21.37 -8.53
CA ALA A 170 -7.92 -22.29 -9.60
C ALA A 170 -8.85 -23.52 -9.70
N GLU A 171 -9.43 -23.93 -8.57
CA GLU A 171 -10.37 -25.06 -8.48
C GLU A 171 -11.82 -24.67 -8.77
N GLY A 172 -12.13 -23.37 -8.87
CA GLY A 172 -13.48 -22.86 -9.16
C GLY A 172 -14.40 -22.84 -7.94
N GLU A 173 -13.86 -22.97 -6.73
CA GLU A 173 -14.59 -22.74 -5.48
C GLU A 173 -14.85 -21.23 -5.26
N LEU A 174 -13.98 -20.37 -5.78
CA LEU A 174 -14.14 -18.91 -5.86
C LEU A 174 -14.18 -18.45 -7.32
N ASP A 175 -15.02 -17.47 -7.62
CA ASP A 175 -15.17 -16.92 -8.97
C ASP A 175 -14.04 -15.94 -9.31
N ALA A 176 -13.56 -15.19 -8.30
CA ALA A 176 -12.49 -14.21 -8.43
C ALA A 176 -11.68 -14.05 -7.14
N VAL A 177 -10.50 -13.42 -7.24
CA VAL A 177 -9.68 -13.02 -6.10
C VAL A 177 -9.12 -11.62 -6.32
N LEU A 178 -9.24 -10.76 -5.30
CA LEU A 178 -8.50 -9.50 -5.18
C LEU A 178 -7.26 -9.75 -4.32
N HIS A 179 -6.06 -9.69 -4.91
CA HIS A 179 -4.84 -10.08 -4.21
C HIS A 179 -3.81 -8.92 -4.12
N PRO A 180 -3.04 -8.79 -3.02
CA PRO A 180 -1.96 -7.80 -2.95
C PRO A 180 -0.78 -8.12 -3.87
N ASP A 181 -0.58 -9.40 -4.21
CA ASP A 181 0.56 -9.92 -4.97
C ASP A 181 0.13 -10.65 -6.24
N ILE A 182 1.11 -10.94 -7.11
CA ILE A 182 0.88 -11.83 -8.26
C ILE A 182 0.79 -13.25 -7.71
N ILE A 183 -0.36 -13.89 -7.94
CA ILE A 183 -0.67 -15.23 -7.43
C ILE A 183 0.06 -16.32 -8.21
N ASP A 184 0.33 -17.43 -7.54
CA ASP A 184 1.06 -18.58 -8.07
C ASP A 184 0.46 -19.13 -9.39
N PRO A 185 -0.87 -19.28 -9.52
CA PRO A 185 -1.49 -19.72 -10.77
C PRO A 185 -1.13 -18.84 -11.98
N ILE A 186 -1.02 -17.52 -11.79
CA ILE A 186 -0.65 -16.59 -12.88
C ILE A 186 0.83 -16.73 -13.24
N VAL A 187 1.72 -16.87 -12.24
CA VAL A 187 3.15 -17.11 -12.47
C VAL A 187 3.37 -18.42 -13.25
N LYS A 188 2.64 -19.47 -12.85
CA LYS A 188 2.66 -20.80 -13.48
C LYS A 188 1.90 -20.86 -14.80
N LYS A 189 1.24 -19.78 -15.22
CA LYS A 189 0.41 -19.71 -16.42
C LYS A 189 -0.69 -20.79 -16.45
N ASP A 190 -1.31 -21.04 -15.30
CA ASP A 190 -2.45 -21.94 -15.20
C ASP A 190 -3.61 -21.42 -16.06
N PRO A 191 -4.08 -22.18 -17.07
CA PRO A 191 -5.12 -21.71 -17.98
C PRO A 191 -6.50 -21.54 -17.31
N ARG A 192 -6.67 -22.04 -16.08
CA ARG A 192 -7.90 -21.88 -15.29
C ARG A 192 -8.02 -20.50 -14.66
N VAL A 193 -6.94 -19.73 -14.61
CA VAL A 193 -6.90 -18.43 -13.93
C VAL A 193 -6.48 -17.32 -14.89
N GLY A 194 -7.30 -16.28 -14.98
CA GLY A 194 -7.05 -15.09 -15.79
C GLY A 194 -7.00 -13.82 -14.95
N ARG A 195 -6.90 -12.68 -15.64
CA ARG A 195 -7.11 -11.35 -15.05
C ARG A 195 -8.45 -10.82 -15.53
N LEU A 196 -9.16 -10.09 -14.68
CA LEU A 196 -10.39 -9.38 -15.06
C LEU A 196 -10.14 -8.40 -16.20
N PHE A 197 -9.01 -7.68 -16.15
CA PHE A 197 -8.56 -6.77 -17.20
C PHE A 197 -7.40 -7.41 -17.96
N PRO A 198 -7.61 -7.96 -19.17
CA PRO A 198 -6.54 -8.55 -19.96
C PRO A 198 -5.43 -7.54 -20.29
N ASP A 199 -5.81 -6.32 -20.69
CA ASP A 199 -4.90 -5.18 -20.83
C ASP A 199 -5.04 -4.22 -19.65
N TYR A 200 -4.59 -4.69 -18.48
CA TYR A 200 -4.63 -3.91 -17.26
C TYR A 200 -3.79 -2.62 -17.34
N LYS A 201 -2.73 -2.57 -18.16
CA LYS A 201 -1.91 -1.36 -18.29
C LYS A 201 -2.69 -0.24 -18.97
N ALA A 202 -3.40 -0.54 -20.05
CA ALA A 202 -4.25 0.46 -20.71
C ALA A 202 -5.35 0.97 -19.75
N GLU A 203 -5.95 0.06 -18.98
CA GLU A 203 -6.96 0.44 -18.00
C GLU A 203 -6.40 1.30 -16.86
N GLU A 204 -5.19 1.01 -16.39
CA GLU A 204 -4.49 1.80 -15.37
C GLU A 204 -4.13 3.20 -15.89
N GLN A 205 -3.73 3.33 -17.16
CA GLN A 205 -3.50 4.63 -17.81
C GLN A 205 -4.81 5.42 -17.95
N ARG A 206 -5.91 4.78 -18.35
CA ARG A 206 -7.25 5.40 -18.42
C ARG A 206 -7.67 5.92 -17.04
N TYR A 207 -7.59 5.07 -16.01
CA TYR A 207 -7.91 5.43 -14.63
C TYR A 207 -7.07 6.61 -14.15
N TYR A 208 -5.75 6.61 -14.40
CA TYR A 208 -4.88 7.71 -14.02
C TYR A 208 -5.22 9.00 -14.77
N ALA A 209 -5.52 8.93 -16.07
CA ALA A 209 -5.90 10.11 -16.86
C ALA A 209 -7.20 10.76 -16.37
N GLU A 210 -8.16 9.95 -15.87
CA GLU A 210 -9.44 10.45 -15.36
C GLU A 210 -9.36 10.95 -13.91
N THR A 211 -8.52 10.34 -13.08
CA THR A 211 -8.53 10.58 -11.62
C THR A 211 -7.27 11.27 -11.10
N GLY A 212 -6.15 11.20 -11.83
CA GLY A 212 -4.84 11.60 -11.33
C GLY A 212 -4.29 10.70 -10.21
N ILE A 213 -4.91 9.55 -9.92
CA ILE A 213 -4.55 8.70 -8.78
C ILE A 213 -3.59 7.59 -9.20
N PHE A 214 -2.34 7.67 -8.73
CA PHE A 214 -1.44 6.52 -8.63
C PHE A 214 -1.43 6.01 -7.17
N PRO A 215 -2.13 4.91 -6.84
CA PRO A 215 -2.49 4.59 -5.45
C PRO A 215 -1.32 4.46 -4.48
N ILE A 216 -1.41 5.13 -3.33
CA ILE A 216 -0.52 4.96 -2.19
C ILE A 216 -0.93 3.70 -1.42
N MET A 217 0.01 2.77 -1.25
CA MET A 217 -0.24 1.51 -0.56
C MET A 217 0.17 1.59 0.90
N HIS A 218 1.41 2.00 1.16
CA HIS A 218 2.00 1.93 2.49
C HIS A 218 2.48 3.31 2.96
N VAL A 219 2.49 3.48 4.27
CA VAL A 219 3.00 4.66 4.99
C VAL A 219 4.13 4.25 5.92
N LEU A 220 4.96 5.20 6.36
CA LEU A 220 5.94 4.96 7.42
C LEU A 220 5.30 5.23 8.78
N GLY A 221 4.98 4.17 9.51
CA GLY A 221 4.46 4.23 10.87
C GLY A 221 5.58 4.31 11.92
N LEU A 222 5.30 4.99 13.03
CA LEU A 222 6.17 5.18 14.19
C LEU A 222 5.35 4.98 15.46
N LYS A 223 5.97 4.44 16.51
CA LYS A 223 5.38 4.47 17.85
C LYS A 223 5.20 5.91 18.32
N ALA A 224 4.07 6.20 18.98
CA ALA A 224 3.80 7.54 19.53
C ALA A 224 4.87 7.96 20.54
N GLU A 225 5.26 7.06 21.44
CA GLU A 225 6.28 7.30 22.48
C GLU A 225 7.63 7.76 21.91
N LEU A 226 8.03 7.25 20.73
CA LEU A 226 9.26 7.67 20.06
C LEU A 226 9.21 9.16 19.70
N VAL A 227 8.07 9.62 19.17
CA VAL A 227 7.87 11.00 18.73
C VAL A 227 7.76 11.93 19.92
N GLU A 228 7.08 11.50 20.99
CA GLU A 228 6.95 12.26 22.23
C GLU A 228 8.32 12.49 22.91
N LYS A 229 9.16 11.46 22.98
CA LYS A 229 10.50 11.55 23.59
C LYS A 229 11.51 12.28 22.71
N HIS A 230 11.39 12.13 21.39
CA HIS A 230 12.39 12.60 20.44
C HIS A 230 11.74 13.29 19.23
N PRO A 231 11.01 14.41 19.39
CA PRO A 231 10.24 15.03 18.30
C PRO A 231 11.10 15.46 17.09
N TRP A 232 12.39 15.69 17.30
CA TRP A 232 13.35 16.01 16.25
C TRP A 232 13.59 14.86 15.25
N VAL A 233 13.22 13.62 15.57
CA VAL A 233 13.37 12.47 14.65
C VAL A 233 12.49 12.62 13.41
N VAL A 234 11.32 13.25 13.53
CA VAL A 234 10.32 13.42 12.47
C VAL A 234 10.92 14.06 11.19
N PRO A 235 11.45 15.29 11.24
CA PRO A 235 12.01 15.91 10.05
C PRO A 235 13.30 15.25 9.57
N ASN A 236 14.10 14.66 10.47
CA ASN A 236 15.36 14.00 10.12
C ASN A 236 15.13 12.68 9.38
N LEU A 237 14.14 11.90 9.81
CA LEU A 237 13.71 10.69 9.12
C LEU A 237 13.10 11.02 7.77
N TYR A 238 12.16 11.98 7.69
CA TYR A 238 11.57 12.37 6.41
C TYR A 238 12.64 12.76 5.38
N LYS A 239 13.60 13.61 5.79
CA LYS A 239 14.72 14.03 4.93
C LYS A 239 15.54 12.84 4.44
N ALA A 240 15.89 11.91 5.33
CA ALA A 240 16.71 10.75 4.99
C ALA A 240 15.98 9.77 4.04
N PHE A 241 14.67 9.57 4.22
CA PHE A 241 13.86 8.77 3.30
C PHE A 241 13.76 9.44 1.92
N ASP A 242 13.50 10.75 1.86
CA ASP A 242 13.44 11.46 0.57
C ASP A 242 14.80 11.43 -0.15
N GLU A 243 15.90 11.63 0.57
CA GLU A 243 17.27 11.53 0.02
C GLU A 243 17.59 10.13 -0.50
N SER A 244 17.22 9.08 0.25
CA SER A 244 17.35 7.68 -0.17
C SER A 244 16.60 7.39 -1.46
N LYS A 245 15.33 7.79 -1.52
CA LYS A 245 14.50 7.63 -2.71
C LYS A 245 15.10 8.38 -3.90
N ASN A 246 15.50 9.64 -3.72
CA ASN A 246 16.08 10.45 -4.80
C ASN A 246 17.40 9.86 -5.33
N MET A 247 18.28 9.40 -4.44
CA MET A 247 19.54 8.73 -4.81
C MET A 247 19.28 7.44 -5.60
N ALA A 248 18.35 6.62 -5.13
CA ALA A 248 17.98 5.37 -5.78
C ALA A 248 17.33 5.61 -7.15
N MET A 249 16.37 6.55 -7.26
CA MET A 249 15.71 6.89 -8.53
C MET A 249 16.71 7.42 -9.56
N ALA A 250 17.66 8.27 -9.14
CA ALA A 250 18.73 8.76 -10.01
C ALA A 250 19.63 7.62 -10.51
N LYS A 251 19.97 6.66 -9.64
CA LYS A 251 20.73 5.45 -10.00
C LYS A 251 19.96 4.59 -11.01
N MET A 252 18.67 4.35 -10.75
CA MET A 252 17.81 3.50 -11.57
C MET A 252 17.56 4.04 -12.98
N ARG A 253 17.78 5.33 -13.24
CA ARG A 253 17.74 5.87 -14.62
C ARG A 253 18.75 5.21 -15.56
N ASN A 254 19.81 4.57 -15.05
CA ASN A 254 20.78 3.86 -15.88
C ASN A 254 20.23 2.49 -16.33
N PRO A 255 19.92 2.28 -17.63
CA PRO A 255 19.31 1.03 -18.12
C PRO A 255 20.19 -0.21 -17.94
N ARG A 256 21.50 -0.04 -17.71
CA ARG A 256 22.43 -1.15 -17.50
C ARG A 256 22.25 -1.87 -16.16
N LEU A 257 21.52 -1.28 -15.21
CA LEU A 257 21.29 -1.88 -13.89
C LEU A 257 20.15 -2.89 -13.87
N VAL A 258 19.22 -2.79 -14.82
CA VAL A 258 18.02 -3.62 -14.88
C VAL A 258 18.07 -4.46 -16.16
N PRO A 259 18.08 -5.80 -16.09
CA PRO A 259 18.21 -6.67 -17.25
C PRO A 259 16.88 -6.82 -18.00
N LEU A 260 16.28 -5.71 -18.44
CA LEU A 260 15.07 -5.67 -19.25
C LEU A 260 15.37 -5.04 -20.61
N ALA A 261 15.00 -5.72 -21.69
CA ALA A 261 15.31 -5.29 -23.05
C ALA A 261 14.76 -3.90 -23.41
N TRP A 262 13.54 -3.59 -22.95
CA TRP A 262 12.84 -2.32 -23.21
C TRP A 262 12.78 -1.41 -21.97
N TYR A 263 13.78 -1.49 -21.10
CA TYR A 263 13.79 -0.72 -19.84
C TYR A 263 13.69 0.79 -20.08
N GLN A 264 14.49 1.32 -20.99
CA GLN A 264 14.54 2.76 -21.26
C GLN A 264 13.21 3.28 -21.82
N GLU A 265 12.60 2.52 -22.73
CA GLU A 265 11.28 2.85 -23.28
C GLU A 265 10.19 2.85 -22.20
N ALA A 266 10.17 1.83 -21.34
CA ALA A 266 9.24 1.77 -20.21
C ALA A 266 9.45 2.93 -19.21
N TRP A 267 10.70 3.34 -18.98
CA TRP A 267 11.02 4.49 -18.13
C TRP A 267 10.49 5.81 -18.72
N GLU A 268 10.77 6.08 -19.99
CA GLU A 268 10.34 7.29 -20.71
C GLU A 268 8.81 7.35 -20.82
N GLU A 269 8.17 6.21 -21.07
CA GLU A 269 6.71 6.12 -21.08
C GLU A 269 6.12 6.43 -19.70
N GLN A 270 6.68 5.86 -18.64
CA GLN A 270 6.25 6.14 -17.26
C GLN A 270 6.41 7.63 -16.92
N GLU A 271 7.55 8.23 -17.25
CA GLU A 271 7.81 9.66 -16.99
C GLU A 271 6.81 10.56 -17.73
N ARG A 272 6.46 10.22 -18.98
CA ARG A 272 5.44 10.95 -19.75
C ARG A 272 4.05 10.87 -19.12
N ILE A 273 3.70 9.74 -18.49
CA ILE A 273 2.37 9.50 -17.93
C ILE A 273 2.26 10.03 -16.50
N LEU A 274 3.20 9.63 -15.63
CA LEU A 274 3.15 9.88 -14.19
C LEU A 274 4.04 11.05 -13.74
N GLY A 275 4.80 11.65 -14.67
CA GLY A 275 5.76 12.69 -14.36
C GLY A 275 7.11 12.15 -13.85
N PRO A 276 8.02 13.06 -13.47
CA PRO A 276 9.41 12.72 -13.17
C PRO A 276 9.61 12.03 -11.80
N ASP A 277 8.64 12.13 -10.88
CA ASP A 277 8.75 11.59 -9.52
C ASP A 277 7.40 11.03 -9.01
N PRO A 278 6.93 9.90 -9.55
CA PRO A 278 5.66 9.30 -9.11
C PRO A 278 5.71 8.70 -7.70
N TRP A 279 6.89 8.60 -7.09
CA TRP A 279 7.10 8.18 -5.70
C TRP A 279 7.28 9.36 -4.75
N GLU A 280 6.76 10.55 -5.09
CA GLU A 280 6.91 11.70 -4.23
C GLU A 280 6.36 11.48 -2.80
N TYR A 281 7.08 12.03 -1.83
CA TYR A 281 6.69 12.06 -0.41
C TYR A 281 6.10 13.42 -0.05
N GLY A 282 5.44 13.48 1.10
CA GLY A 282 4.82 14.70 1.62
C GLY A 282 3.34 14.82 1.28
N LEU A 283 2.67 15.79 1.90
CA LEU A 283 1.25 16.06 1.70
C LEU A 283 1.01 17.05 0.54
N THR A 284 1.64 16.79 -0.62
CA THR A 284 1.36 17.52 -1.86
C THR A 284 -0.12 17.43 -2.24
N GLU A 285 -0.60 18.33 -3.09
CA GLU A 285 -1.98 18.30 -3.60
C GLU A 285 -2.37 16.92 -4.18
N ALA A 286 -1.49 16.33 -5.00
CA ALA A 286 -1.70 15.00 -5.56
C ALA A 286 -1.78 13.90 -4.49
N ASN A 287 -0.92 13.96 -3.47
CA ASN A 287 -0.95 12.99 -2.38
C ASN A 287 -2.14 13.20 -1.44
N ARG A 288 -2.57 14.44 -1.21
CA ARG A 288 -3.79 14.73 -0.44
C ARG A 288 -5.00 14.14 -1.14
N HIS A 289 -5.15 14.36 -2.45
CA HIS A 289 -6.24 13.76 -3.23
C HIS A 289 -6.25 12.22 -3.13
N ASN A 290 -5.07 11.59 -3.23
CA ASN A 290 -4.90 10.14 -3.10
C ASN A 290 -5.33 9.62 -1.72
N LEU A 291 -4.84 10.27 -0.65
CA LEU A 291 -5.07 9.89 0.74
C LEU A 291 -6.52 10.16 1.17
N GLU A 292 -7.09 11.31 0.79
CA GLU A 292 -8.51 11.63 1.03
C GLU A 292 -9.44 10.63 0.35
N THR A 293 -9.08 10.18 -0.86
CA THR A 293 -9.84 9.15 -1.58
C THR A 293 -9.85 7.82 -0.81
N VAL A 294 -8.68 7.33 -0.37
CA VAL A 294 -8.63 6.05 0.38
C VAL A 294 -9.25 6.16 1.78
N VAL A 295 -9.17 7.32 2.45
CA VAL A 295 -9.94 7.59 3.68
C VAL A 295 -11.43 7.56 3.39
N GLY A 296 -11.86 8.12 2.26
CA GLY A 296 -13.23 8.05 1.76
C GLY A 296 -13.70 6.60 1.58
N TYR A 297 -12.90 5.77 0.91
CA TYR A 297 -13.19 4.34 0.72
C TYR A 297 -13.25 3.59 2.05
N SER A 298 -12.32 3.86 2.97
CA SER A 298 -12.28 3.25 4.30
C SER A 298 -13.58 3.52 5.07
N HIS A 299 -14.06 4.77 5.05
CA HIS A 299 -15.32 5.15 5.67
C HIS A 299 -16.54 4.55 4.95
N GLN A 300 -16.58 4.61 3.61
CA GLN A 300 -17.66 4.04 2.79
C GLN A 300 -17.87 2.55 3.06
N GLN A 301 -16.77 1.82 3.29
CA GLN A 301 -16.77 0.38 3.53
C GLN A 301 -16.83 0.01 5.02
N GLY A 302 -17.06 0.98 5.92
CA GLY A 302 -17.27 0.75 7.34
C GLY A 302 -16.03 0.29 8.12
N LEU A 303 -14.82 0.53 7.60
CA LEU A 303 -13.57 0.21 8.31
C LEU A 303 -13.21 1.25 9.38
N ILE A 304 -13.64 2.51 9.19
CA ILE A 304 -13.50 3.62 10.14
C ILE A 304 -14.84 4.28 10.42
N SER A 305 -14.99 4.80 11.65
CA SER A 305 -16.23 5.43 12.13
C SER A 305 -16.48 6.83 11.57
N ARG A 306 -15.41 7.52 11.13
CA ARG A 306 -15.47 8.87 10.56
C ARG A 306 -14.35 9.07 9.53
N LYS A 307 -14.53 10.03 8.61
CA LYS A 307 -13.41 10.49 7.77
C LYS A 307 -12.42 11.27 8.63
N ILE A 308 -11.19 10.78 8.74
CA ILE A 308 -10.12 11.41 9.53
C ILE A 308 -9.41 12.45 8.66
N PRO A 309 -9.27 13.72 9.11
CA PRO A 309 -8.46 14.72 8.41
C PRO A 309 -7.01 14.26 8.22
N LEU A 310 -6.39 14.57 7.08
CA LEU A 310 -5.00 14.16 6.81
C LEU A 310 -3.99 14.75 7.80
N ASP A 311 -4.25 15.96 8.28
CA ASP A 311 -3.40 16.62 9.27
C ASP A 311 -3.46 15.93 10.66
N ASP A 312 -4.51 15.14 10.91
CA ASP A 312 -4.58 14.26 12.10
C ASP A 312 -3.88 12.91 11.85
N LEU A 313 -3.78 12.47 10.59
CA LEU A 313 -3.15 11.21 10.18
C LEU A 313 -1.63 11.32 10.02
N PHE A 314 -1.08 12.50 9.75
CA PHE A 314 0.34 12.62 9.43
C PHE A 314 1.03 13.68 10.28
N LEU A 315 2.20 13.33 10.80
CA LEU A 315 3.02 14.26 11.56
C LEU A 315 3.54 15.40 10.68
N PRO A 316 3.59 16.64 11.19
CA PRO A 316 4.15 17.76 10.46
C PRO A 316 5.67 17.58 10.30
N VAL A 317 6.13 17.59 9.05
CA VAL A 317 7.56 17.43 8.72
C VAL A 317 8.31 18.76 8.55
N SER A 318 7.57 19.87 8.56
CA SER A 318 8.14 21.22 8.41
C SER A 318 8.99 21.63 9.61
N GLN A 319 10.11 22.30 9.36
CA GLN A 319 10.95 22.94 10.38
C GLN A 319 10.63 24.44 10.54
N GLY A 320 9.47 24.88 10.08
CA GLY A 320 9.03 26.28 10.08
C GLY A 320 9.19 26.98 8.72
N ARG A 321 8.70 28.22 8.64
CA ARG A 321 8.61 28.97 7.37
C ARG A 321 9.97 29.10 6.67
N LYS A 322 10.04 28.67 5.41
CA LYS A 322 11.24 28.69 4.55
C LYS A 322 12.43 27.87 5.09
N ARG A 323 12.19 26.86 5.93
CA ARG A 323 13.24 25.97 6.46
C ARG A 323 13.01 24.53 5.97
N GLY A 324 14.06 23.95 5.40
CA GLY A 324 14.02 22.63 4.76
C GLY A 324 13.36 22.62 3.38
N LYS A 325 13.54 21.53 2.64
CA LYS A 325 12.93 21.28 1.31
C LYS A 325 11.83 20.22 1.45
N PHE A 326 10.82 20.49 2.28
CA PHE A 326 9.70 19.58 2.51
C PHE A 326 8.59 19.87 1.51
N ARG A 327 7.93 18.82 1.01
CA ARG A 327 6.68 18.91 0.24
C ARG A 327 5.54 18.77 1.25
N THR A 328 4.66 19.77 1.37
CA THR A 328 3.64 19.87 2.43
C THR A 328 2.26 20.21 1.91
#